data_AF-A0A1P8NFY2-F1
#
_entry.id   AF-A0A1P8NFY2-F1
#
_cell.length_a   1.000
_cell.length_b   1.000
_cell.length_c   1.000
_cell.angle_alpha   90.00
_cell.angle_beta   90.00
_cell.angle_gamma   90.00
#
_symmetry.space_group_name_H-M   'P 1'
#
loop_
_entity.id
_entity.type
_entity.pdbx_description
1 polymer ?
#
loop_
_entity_poly.entity_id
_entity_poly.type
_entity_poly.pdbx_seq_one_letter_code
_entity_poly.pdbx_strand_id
1 'polypeptide(L)'
;MPTFPAPAPLSVNLDVPFAAVHVVASDRGDAVVTVLPSDPARSGSVRAADEVQVQQRDDSLAITYPGSWKQYVLPFASGTANITIELPTGSAVRGRTGSLTAEGTFGAVDLTLSSGDARLDAVETLDLKVSAGSAAIDRIDRAATIAVSAGSVRIGELTGEGTIRAANGTTTVDRLSGSLEIIGAHADISVGQLCGDLVAKSAHAGIRVGRFDNGRASLTTSFGALEVGVPDGTAAYLDLATEHGSARNLLTPTEGPVDDEATAHIQASTRYGDIVVRRP
;
A
#
# COMPACT_ATOMS: atom_id res chain seq x y z
N MET A 1 20.96 -12.80 20.14
CA MET A 1 21.11 -12.15 18.82
C MET A 1 21.83 -13.11 17.89
N PRO A 2 21.10 -14.00 17.20
CA PRO A 2 21.69 -14.81 16.13
C PRO A 2 22.11 -13.95 14.93
N THR A 3 23.27 -14.26 14.37
CA THR A 3 23.83 -13.64 13.16
C THR A 3 24.07 -14.74 12.13
N PHE A 4 23.68 -14.48 10.90
CA PHE A 4 23.60 -15.42 9.80
C PHE A 4 24.38 -14.88 8.60
N PRO A 5 25.19 -15.68 7.88
CA PRO A 5 25.83 -15.22 6.65
C PRO A 5 24.77 -14.96 5.57
N ALA A 6 24.86 -13.82 4.89
CA ALA A 6 23.93 -13.39 3.86
C ALA A 6 24.67 -12.65 2.71
N PRO A 7 25.49 -13.35 1.92
CA PRO A 7 26.27 -12.74 0.83
C PRO A 7 25.41 -12.30 -0.37
N ALA A 8 24.14 -12.70 -0.40
CA ALA A 8 23.15 -12.36 -1.42
C ALA A 8 21.79 -12.06 -0.75
N PRO A 9 20.85 -11.40 -1.46
CA PRO A 9 19.51 -11.14 -0.95
C PRO A 9 18.80 -12.41 -0.49
N LEU A 10 18.23 -12.37 0.71
CA LEU A 10 17.58 -13.54 1.33
C LEU A 10 16.07 -13.53 1.11
N SER A 11 15.46 -14.71 1.27
CA SER A 11 14.01 -14.83 1.42
C SER A 11 13.65 -15.04 2.90
N VAL A 12 13.05 -14.03 3.52
CA VAL A 12 12.56 -14.10 4.90
C VAL A 12 11.12 -14.59 4.93
N ASN A 13 10.86 -15.66 5.67
CA ASN A 13 9.52 -16.19 5.91
C ASN A 13 9.12 -15.91 7.36
N LEU A 14 8.06 -15.13 7.54
CA LEU A 14 7.51 -14.73 8.82
C LEU A 14 6.22 -15.50 9.10
N ASP A 15 6.15 -16.19 10.23
CA ASP A 15 4.88 -16.72 10.75
C ASP A 15 4.76 -16.34 12.22
N VAL A 16 4.49 -15.05 12.43
CA VAL A 16 4.48 -14.37 13.73
C VAL A 16 3.28 -13.42 13.81
N PRO A 17 2.04 -13.92 13.73
CA PRO A 17 0.83 -13.11 13.50
C PRO A 17 0.54 -12.04 14.55
N PHE A 18 1.17 -12.10 15.72
CA PHE A 18 1.00 -11.13 16.81
C PHE A 18 2.25 -10.30 17.11
N ALA A 19 3.36 -10.55 16.41
CA ALA A 19 4.60 -9.83 16.64
C ALA A 19 4.61 -8.50 15.90
N ALA A 20 5.32 -7.52 16.47
CA ALA A 20 5.71 -6.33 15.76
C ALA A 20 7.05 -6.60 15.08
N VAL A 21 7.08 -6.51 13.75
CA VAL A 21 8.28 -6.80 12.96
C VAL A 21 8.84 -5.52 12.39
N HIS A 22 10.12 -5.28 12.66
CA HIS A 22 10.92 -4.22 12.06
C HIS A 22 11.99 -4.85 11.17
N VAL A 23 11.95 -4.56 9.88
CA VAL A 23 12.93 -5.05 8.91
C VAL A 23 13.75 -3.88 8.39
N VAL A 24 15.07 -3.99 8.43
CA VAL A 24 16.00 -2.98 7.94
C VAL A 24 16.85 -3.60 6.84
N ALA A 25 16.66 -3.10 5.62
CA ALA A 25 17.40 -3.49 4.43
C ALA A 25 18.53 -2.50 4.14
N SER A 26 19.78 -2.95 4.29
CA SER A 26 20.97 -2.11 4.08
C SER A 26 22.06 -2.85 3.29
N ASP A 27 23.11 -2.13 2.89
CA ASP A 27 24.28 -2.72 2.23
C ASP A 27 25.12 -3.49 3.26
N ARG A 28 24.79 -4.77 3.44
CA ARG A 28 25.41 -5.68 4.40
C ARG A 28 25.49 -7.09 3.82
N GLY A 29 26.46 -7.87 4.33
CA GLY A 29 26.69 -9.26 3.92
C GLY A 29 26.22 -10.29 4.96
N ASP A 30 25.47 -9.85 5.97
CA ASP A 30 24.96 -10.68 7.06
C ASP A 30 23.48 -10.38 7.33
N ALA A 31 22.81 -11.33 7.96
CA ALA A 31 21.47 -11.16 8.48
C ALA A 31 21.49 -11.28 10.01
N VAL A 32 20.98 -10.28 10.72
CA VAL A 32 20.90 -10.26 12.17
C VAL A 32 19.43 -10.29 12.57
N VAL A 33 19.08 -11.19 13.49
CA VAL A 33 17.73 -11.23 14.06
C VAL A 33 17.81 -10.96 15.54
N THR A 34 17.05 -9.98 15.99
CA THR A 34 16.91 -9.63 17.39
C THR A 34 15.45 -9.84 17.79
N VAL A 35 15.22 -10.73 18.75
CA VAL A 35 13.89 -10.98 19.31
C VAL A 35 13.90 -10.49 20.75
N LEU A 36 12.99 -9.57 21.07
CA LEU A 36 12.82 -8.99 22.39
C LEU A 36 11.37 -9.09 22.83
N PRO A 37 11.08 -9.24 24.13
CA PRO A 37 9.72 -9.14 24.63
C PRO A 37 9.20 -7.72 24.41
N SER A 38 7.94 -7.57 24.01
CA SER A 38 7.32 -6.24 23.88
C SER A 38 7.22 -5.50 25.21
N ASP A 39 7.09 -6.25 26.32
CA ASP A 39 7.10 -5.73 27.68
C ASP A 39 7.85 -6.72 28.59
N PRO A 40 9.08 -6.39 29.05
CA PRO A 40 9.88 -7.30 29.88
C PRO A 40 9.29 -7.53 31.28
N ALA A 41 8.37 -6.68 31.75
CA ALA A 41 7.68 -6.87 33.04
C ALA A 41 6.52 -7.88 32.93
N ARG A 42 6.08 -8.23 31.72
CA ARG A 42 5.01 -9.21 31.49
C ARG A 42 5.59 -10.57 31.14
N SER A 43 5.34 -11.56 32.00
CA SER A 43 5.74 -12.95 31.77
C SER A 43 5.21 -13.53 30.45
N GLY A 44 4.04 -13.08 29.98
CA GLY A 44 3.52 -13.44 28.66
C GLY A 44 4.41 -12.98 27.52
N SER A 45 4.94 -11.75 27.56
CA SER A 45 5.78 -11.20 26.50
C SER A 45 7.17 -11.81 26.52
N VAL A 46 7.70 -12.10 27.70
CA VAL A 46 8.97 -12.83 27.86
C VAL A 46 8.87 -14.23 27.26
N ARG A 47 7.80 -14.98 27.60
CA ARG A 47 7.54 -16.29 26.99
C ARG A 47 7.38 -16.18 25.47
N ALA A 48 6.65 -15.17 24.99
CA ALA A 48 6.46 -14.98 23.56
C ALA A 48 7.79 -14.77 22.83
N ALA A 49 8.70 -13.97 23.39
CA ALA A 49 10.02 -13.76 22.79
C ALA A 49 10.89 -15.05 22.83
N ASP A 50 10.88 -15.78 23.93
CA ASP A 50 11.67 -17.01 24.10
C ASP A 50 11.20 -18.16 23.19
N GLU A 51 9.91 -18.21 22.86
CA GLU A 51 9.33 -19.27 22.02
C GLU A 51 9.56 -19.02 20.52
N VAL A 52 9.87 -17.78 20.08
CA VAL A 52 10.16 -17.50 18.67
C VAL A 52 11.36 -18.31 18.21
N GLN A 53 11.16 -19.08 17.15
CA GLN A 53 12.21 -19.85 16.51
C GLN A 53 12.73 -19.11 15.29
N VAL A 54 14.05 -18.99 15.22
CA VAL A 54 14.76 -18.42 14.07
C VAL A 54 15.62 -19.52 13.47
N GLN A 55 15.35 -19.89 12.22
CA GLN A 55 16.09 -20.93 11.50
C GLN A 55 16.52 -20.40 10.13
N GLN A 56 17.81 -20.45 9.84
CA GLN A 56 18.31 -20.24 8.48
C GLN A 56 18.48 -21.59 7.78
N ARG A 57 18.01 -21.67 6.53
CA ARG A 57 18.30 -22.76 5.60
C ARG A 57 18.71 -22.15 4.27
N ASP A 58 19.97 -22.35 3.90
CA ASP A 58 20.56 -21.79 2.68
C ASP A 58 20.29 -20.27 2.60
N ASP A 59 19.62 -19.82 1.55
CA ASP A 59 19.26 -18.42 1.30
C ASP A 59 17.90 -18.00 1.89
N SER A 60 17.35 -18.81 2.81
CA SER A 60 16.06 -18.56 3.44
C SER A 60 16.16 -18.45 4.96
N LEU A 61 15.48 -17.45 5.52
CA LEU A 61 15.41 -17.21 6.96
C LEU A 61 13.97 -17.37 7.42
N ALA A 62 13.68 -18.42 8.17
CA ALA A 62 12.36 -18.68 8.74
C ALA A 62 12.30 -18.18 10.19
N ILE A 63 11.35 -17.30 10.47
CA ILE A 63 11.03 -16.80 11.80
C ILE A 63 9.60 -17.22 12.10
N THR A 64 9.46 -18.16 13.02
CA THR A 64 8.18 -18.80 13.32
C THR A 64 7.91 -18.71 14.81
N TYR A 65 6.71 -18.28 15.15
CA TYR A 65 6.19 -18.46 16.50
C TYR A 65 5.44 -19.80 16.57
N PRO A 66 5.97 -20.83 17.27
CA PRO A 66 5.36 -22.15 17.40
C PRO A 66 4.18 -22.12 18.39
N GLY A 67 3.30 -21.13 18.26
CA GLY A 67 2.25 -20.91 19.20
C GLY A 67 1.07 -21.83 18.95
N SER A 68 1.05 -22.94 19.70
CA SER A 68 -0.12 -23.81 19.87
C SER A 68 -1.40 -23.02 20.14
N TRP A 69 -2.56 -23.57 19.77
CA TRP A 69 -3.93 -23.10 20.06
C TRP A 69 -4.17 -22.43 21.43
N LYS A 70 -3.34 -22.69 22.45
CA LYS A 70 -3.42 -22.19 23.83
C LYS A 70 -3.31 -20.66 23.99
N GLN A 71 -2.62 -19.95 23.09
CA GLN A 71 -2.55 -18.47 23.12
C GLN A 71 -3.89 -17.80 22.76
N TYR A 72 -4.77 -18.49 22.02
CA TYR A 72 -6.12 -18.01 21.71
C TYR A 72 -7.13 -18.22 22.86
N VAL A 73 -6.78 -18.99 23.91
CA VAL A 73 -7.74 -19.46 24.93
C VAL A 73 -7.41 -18.94 26.35
N LEU A 74 -6.21 -18.40 26.61
CA LEU A 74 -5.79 -18.00 27.95
C LEU A 74 -5.65 -16.47 28.10
N PRO A 75 -6.46 -15.81 28.96
CA PRO A 75 -6.43 -14.35 29.15
C PRO A 75 -5.15 -13.81 29.81
N PHE A 76 -4.29 -14.69 30.34
CA PHE A 76 -3.03 -14.33 31.00
C PHE A 76 -1.79 -14.58 30.11
N ALA A 77 -1.98 -14.95 28.83
CA ALA A 77 -0.91 -15.26 27.87
C ALA A 77 -0.72 -14.15 26.80
N SER A 78 -1.32 -12.97 26.99
CA SER A 78 -1.36 -11.84 26.06
C SER A 78 -0.06 -11.03 26.01
N GLY A 79 1.05 -11.73 25.73
CA GLY A 79 2.32 -11.10 25.41
C GLY A 79 2.59 -11.10 23.91
N THR A 80 3.28 -10.08 23.44
CA THR A 80 3.81 -10.05 22.06
C THR A 80 5.33 -9.94 22.10
N ALA A 81 5.97 -10.12 20.95
CA ALA A 81 7.40 -9.93 20.77
C ALA A 81 7.66 -8.83 19.73
N ASN A 82 8.75 -8.11 19.93
CA ASN A 82 9.35 -7.22 18.96
C ASN A 82 10.47 -7.97 18.26
N ILE A 83 10.39 -8.07 16.93
CA ILE A 83 11.37 -8.79 16.11
C ILE A 83 12.00 -7.77 15.17
N THR A 84 13.30 -7.55 15.34
CA THR A 84 14.10 -6.72 14.43
C THR A 84 14.93 -7.63 13.53
N ILE A 85 14.85 -7.42 12.23
CA ILE A 85 15.51 -8.20 11.19
C ILE A 85 16.32 -7.25 10.35
N GLU A 86 17.61 -7.48 10.33
CA GLU A 86 18.60 -6.64 9.70
C GLU A 86 19.20 -7.46 8.56
N LEU A 87 18.98 -7.08 7.29
CA LEU A 87 19.28 -7.93 6.14
C LEU A 87 19.78 -7.16 4.89
N PRO A 88 20.36 -7.83 3.88
CA PRO A 88 20.84 -7.19 2.66
C PRO A 88 19.71 -6.55 1.83
N THR A 89 19.98 -5.41 1.20
CA THR A 89 19.07 -4.76 0.26
C THR A 89 18.61 -5.70 -0.86
N GLY A 90 17.34 -5.57 -1.26
CA GLY A 90 16.73 -6.42 -2.30
C GLY A 90 16.19 -7.76 -1.80
N SER A 91 16.30 -8.04 -0.50
CA SER A 91 15.72 -9.25 0.10
C SER A 91 14.20 -9.27 -0.02
N ALA A 92 13.63 -10.48 -0.04
CA ALA A 92 12.20 -10.70 -0.08
C ALA A 92 11.66 -11.03 1.33
N VAL A 93 10.46 -10.57 1.65
CA VAL A 93 9.81 -10.82 2.93
C VAL A 93 8.42 -11.38 2.69
N ARG A 94 8.11 -12.55 3.25
CA ARG A 94 6.84 -13.24 3.02
C ARG A 94 6.20 -13.74 4.31
N GLY A 95 4.88 -13.83 4.34
CA GLY A 95 4.13 -14.54 5.39
C GLY A 95 3.17 -13.68 6.21
N ARG A 96 3.15 -13.89 7.52
CA ARG A 96 2.17 -13.30 8.45
C ARG A 96 2.84 -12.61 9.62
N THR A 97 2.40 -11.40 9.90
CA THR A 97 2.88 -10.58 11.02
C THR A 97 1.73 -9.76 11.62
N GLY A 98 1.90 -9.24 12.83
CA GLY A 98 0.95 -8.29 13.42
C GLY A 98 1.10 -6.92 12.77
N SER A 99 2.26 -6.30 12.97
CA SER A 99 2.64 -5.05 12.30
C SER A 99 3.97 -5.20 11.56
N LEU A 100 4.20 -4.29 10.61
CA LEU A 100 5.43 -4.24 9.83
C LEU A 100 5.93 -2.82 9.73
N THR A 101 7.20 -2.61 10.06
CA THR A 101 7.99 -1.45 9.59
C THR A 101 9.15 -1.99 8.77
N ALA A 102 9.24 -1.60 7.51
CA ALA A 102 10.25 -2.07 6.57
C ALA A 102 11.02 -0.86 6.02
N GLU A 103 12.26 -0.69 6.47
CA GLU A 103 13.14 0.41 6.10
C GLU A 103 14.14 -0.03 5.04
N GLY A 104 14.37 0.81 4.03
CA GLY A 104 15.24 0.50 2.89
C GLY A 104 14.51 -0.11 1.69
N THR A 105 15.27 -0.72 0.77
CA THR A 105 14.74 -1.26 -0.49
C THR A 105 14.61 -2.78 -0.45
N PHE A 106 13.41 -3.26 -0.76
CA PHE A 106 13.04 -4.66 -0.78
C PHE A 106 12.72 -5.12 -2.20
N GLY A 107 12.99 -6.39 -2.49
CA GLY A 107 12.60 -6.99 -3.77
C GLY A 107 11.11 -7.30 -3.78
N ALA A 108 10.74 -8.48 -3.29
CA ALA A 108 9.35 -8.91 -3.20
C ALA A 108 8.85 -8.94 -1.75
N VAL A 109 7.72 -8.30 -1.49
CA VAL A 109 7.03 -8.37 -0.18
C VAL A 109 5.65 -8.98 -0.36
N ASP A 110 5.38 -10.09 0.33
CA ASP A 110 4.07 -10.77 0.35
C ASP A 110 3.63 -10.97 1.79
N LEU A 111 2.79 -10.08 2.32
CA LEU A 111 2.46 -10.07 3.74
C LEU A 111 0.96 -10.00 3.99
N THR A 112 0.54 -10.79 4.98
CA THR A 112 -0.79 -10.73 5.56
C THR A 112 -0.71 -10.26 7.00
N LEU A 113 -1.32 -9.11 7.29
CA LEU A 113 -1.45 -8.52 8.61
C LEU A 113 -2.90 -8.66 9.09
N SER A 114 -3.10 -9.33 10.23
CA SER A 114 -4.41 -9.41 10.86
C SER A 114 -4.77 -8.12 11.59
N SER A 115 -3.80 -7.49 12.24
CA SER A 115 -4.01 -6.30 13.05
C SER A 115 -2.70 -5.53 13.23
N GLY A 116 -2.64 -4.31 12.73
CA GLY A 116 -1.46 -3.46 12.82
C GLY A 116 -1.19 -2.73 11.53
N ASP A 117 -0.39 -1.68 11.63
CA ASP A 117 -0.01 -0.87 10.48
C ASP A 117 1.17 -1.50 9.72
N ALA A 118 1.19 -1.28 8.41
CA ALA A 118 2.31 -1.59 7.54
C ALA A 118 2.95 -0.29 7.07
N ARG A 119 4.23 -0.10 7.37
CA ARG A 119 5.06 0.99 6.82
C ARG A 119 6.19 0.39 6.00
N LEU A 120 6.31 0.79 4.73
CA LEU A 120 7.39 0.35 3.85
C LEU A 120 7.99 1.54 3.10
N ASP A 121 9.32 1.59 3.01
CA ASP A 121 10.01 2.64 2.26
C ASP A 121 9.96 2.36 0.75
N ALA A 122 10.70 1.36 0.25
CA ALA A 122 10.75 1.04 -1.17
C ALA A 122 10.64 -0.47 -1.43
N VAL A 123 9.79 -0.84 -2.38
CA VAL A 123 9.58 -2.24 -2.78
C VAL A 123 9.44 -2.38 -4.28
N GLU A 124 10.04 -3.41 -4.87
CA GLU A 124 9.86 -3.69 -6.30
C GLU A 124 8.45 -4.25 -6.56
N THR A 125 8.07 -5.33 -5.87
CA THR A 125 6.75 -5.97 -5.98
C THR A 125 6.10 -6.20 -4.63
N LEU A 126 4.84 -5.78 -4.48
CA LEU A 126 4.08 -5.85 -3.22
C LEU A 126 2.78 -6.65 -3.38
N ASP A 127 2.57 -7.67 -2.54
CA ASP A 127 1.25 -8.23 -2.20
C ASP A 127 1.02 -7.98 -0.71
N LEU A 128 0.06 -7.14 -0.36
CA LEU A 128 -0.21 -6.74 1.02
C LEU A 128 -1.68 -6.89 1.34
N LYS A 129 -1.97 -7.69 2.36
CA LYS A 129 -3.32 -7.88 2.90
C LYS A 129 -3.36 -7.40 4.33
N VAL A 130 -4.11 -6.33 4.62
CA VAL A 130 -4.28 -5.78 5.97
C VAL A 130 -5.75 -5.89 6.36
N SER A 131 -6.05 -6.65 7.41
CA SER A 131 -7.43 -6.82 7.87
C SER A 131 -7.88 -5.64 8.72
N ALA A 132 -7.06 -5.22 9.68
CA ALA A 132 -7.30 -4.04 10.52
C ALA A 132 -6.00 -3.26 10.74
N GLY A 133 -5.88 -2.08 10.14
CA GLY A 133 -4.67 -1.26 10.17
C GLY A 133 -4.48 -0.49 8.87
N SER A 134 -3.65 0.53 8.90
CA SER A 134 -3.32 1.34 7.73
C SER A 134 -2.05 0.84 7.04
N ALA A 135 -1.97 1.08 5.74
CA ALA A 135 -0.78 0.79 4.94
C ALA A 135 -0.20 2.11 4.41
N ALA A 136 1.07 2.36 4.70
CA ALA A 136 1.83 3.49 4.18
C ALA A 136 3.06 2.96 3.45
N ILE A 137 3.15 3.24 2.15
CA ILE A 137 4.26 2.81 1.30
C ILE A 137 4.83 4.04 0.61
N ASP A 138 6.13 4.30 0.75
CA ASP A 138 6.71 5.51 0.15
C ASP A 138 6.92 5.32 -1.37
N ARG A 139 7.45 4.17 -1.82
CA ARG A 139 7.65 3.87 -3.24
C ARG A 139 7.43 2.40 -3.61
N ILE A 140 6.77 2.19 -4.75
CA ILE A 140 6.62 0.88 -5.40
C ILE A 140 7.09 1.00 -6.85
N ASP A 141 8.06 0.18 -7.26
CA ASP A 141 8.76 0.38 -8.53
C ASP A 141 8.17 -0.41 -9.71
N ARG A 142 7.47 -1.53 -9.45
CA ARG A 142 7.00 -2.44 -10.52
C ARG A 142 5.54 -2.85 -10.42
N ALA A 143 5.14 -3.44 -9.29
CA ALA A 143 3.80 -3.99 -9.15
C ALA A 143 3.26 -3.96 -7.72
N ALA A 144 1.96 -3.67 -7.56
CA ALA A 144 1.29 -3.68 -6.26
C ALA A 144 -0.08 -4.37 -6.29
N THR A 145 -0.33 -5.28 -5.36
CA THR A 145 -1.68 -5.75 -5.00
C THR A 145 -1.89 -5.46 -3.52
N ILE A 146 -2.77 -4.53 -3.20
CA ILE A 146 -3.03 -4.11 -1.83
C ILE A 146 -4.50 -4.31 -1.52
N ALA A 147 -4.80 -5.03 -0.44
CA ALA A 147 -6.14 -5.21 0.07
C ALA A 147 -6.21 -4.80 1.55
N VAL A 148 -6.91 -3.72 1.85
CA VAL A 148 -7.12 -3.21 3.21
C VAL A 148 -8.61 -3.23 3.54
N SER A 149 -8.98 -4.00 4.56
CA SER A 149 -10.40 -4.13 4.95
C SER A 149 -10.84 -3.01 5.88
N ALA A 150 -10.04 -2.68 6.89
CA ALA A 150 -10.31 -1.59 7.82
C ALA A 150 -9.05 -0.78 8.09
N GLY A 151 -8.91 0.35 7.41
CA GLY A 151 -7.78 1.28 7.54
C GLY A 151 -7.51 2.05 6.26
N SER A 152 -6.63 3.04 6.36
CA SER A 152 -6.27 3.90 5.23
C SER A 152 -5.11 3.32 4.41
N VAL A 153 -5.04 3.69 3.15
CA VAL A 153 -3.92 3.37 2.27
C VAL A 153 -3.27 4.68 1.82
N ARG A 154 -1.96 4.79 2.02
CA ARG A 154 -1.14 5.87 1.49
C ARG A 154 0.00 5.29 0.68
N ILE A 155 0.13 5.75 -0.56
CA ILE A 155 1.26 5.44 -1.43
C ILE A 155 1.89 6.75 -1.86
N GLY A 156 3.19 6.92 -1.66
CA GLY A 156 3.92 8.09 -2.16
C GLY A 156 4.06 8.03 -3.68
N GLU A 157 4.71 7.00 -4.20
CA GLU A 157 4.90 6.82 -5.63
C GLU A 157 4.64 5.37 -6.06
N LEU A 158 3.77 5.19 -7.05
CA LEU A 158 3.56 3.91 -7.72
C LEU A 158 4.06 4.02 -9.16
N THR A 159 5.04 3.19 -9.52
CA THR A 159 5.47 2.96 -10.90
C THR A 159 5.05 1.56 -11.35
N GLY A 160 4.55 1.45 -12.58
CA GLY A 160 4.11 0.19 -13.16
C GLY A 160 2.62 -0.10 -12.89
N GLU A 161 2.29 -1.32 -12.50
CA GLU A 161 0.90 -1.78 -12.43
C GLU A 161 0.42 -2.00 -10.99
N GLY A 162 -0.82 -1.64 -10.69
CA GLY A 162 -1.35 -1.84 -9.35
C GLY A 162 -2.85 -2.10 -9.25
N THR A 163 -3.24 -2.78 -8.18
CA THR A 163 -4.63 -2.91 -7.74
C THR A 163 -4.73 -2.64 -6.25
N ILE A 164 -5.58 -1.70 -5.87
CA ILE A 164 -5.87 -1.35 -4.48
C ILE A 164 -7.35 -1.63 -4.20
N ARG A 165 -7.62 -2.45 -3.19
CA ARG A 165 -8.96 -2.67 -2.65
C ARG A 165 -8.99 -2.15 -1.23
N ALA A 166 -9.72 -1.08 -0.99
CA ALA A 166 -9.87 -0.47 0.33
C ALA A 166 -11.35 -0.36 0.68
N ALA A 167 -11.81 -1.18 1.63
CA ALA A 167 -13.24 -1.16 1.99
C ALA A 167 -13.56 0.07 2.86
N ASN A 168 -12.78 0.28 3.92
CA ASN A 168 -13.03 1.34 4.89
C ASN A 168 -11.73 2.12 5.15
N GLY A 169 -11.64 3.34 4.63
CA GLY A 169 -10.50 4.23 4.85
C GLY A 169 -10.03 4.93 3.58
N THR A 170 -9.50 6.14 3.73
CA THR A 170 -9.07 6.96 2.60
C THR A 170 -7.94 6.28 1.84
N THR A 171 -8.01 6.34 0.52
CA THR A 171 -6.92 5.89 -0.35
C THR A 171 -6.26 7.12 -0.96
N THR A 172 -4.97 7.28 -0.67
CA THR A 172 -4.16 8.39 -1.18
C THR A 172 -2.98 7.85 -1.95
N VAL A 173 -2.80 8.32 -3.18
CA VAL A 173 -1.64 8.01 -4.02
C VAL A 173 -1.06 9.36 -4.46
N ASP A 174 0.12 9.72 -3.97
CA ASP A 174 0.67 11.06 -4.24
C ASP A 174 1.11 11.17 -5.71
N ARG A 175 1.77 10.15 -6.26
CA ARG A 175 2.20 10.05 -7.66
C ARG A 175 1.94 8.66 -8.25
N LEU A 176 1.34 8.62 -9.42
CA LEU A 176 1.11 7.41 -10.21
C LEU A 176 1.75 7.56 -11.59
N SER A 177 2.65 6.63 -11.92
CA SER A 177 3.31 6.49 -13.22
C SER A 177 3.10 5.07 -13.78
N GLY A 178 2.02 4.85 -14.50
CA GLY A 178 1.63 3.53 -15.00
C GLY A 178 0.13 3.29 -14.91
N SER A 179 -0.28 2.07 -14.53
CA SER A 179 -1.68 1.64 -14.54
C SER A 179 -2.15 1.25 -13.14
N LEU A 180 -3.25 1.83 -12.66
CA LEU A 180 -3.79 1.54 -11.33
C LEU A 180 -5.31 1.33 -11.36
N GLU A 181 -5.77 0.22 -10.77
CA GLU A 181 -7.17 0.02 -10.41
C GLU A 181 -7.38 0.24 -8.90
N ILE A 182 -8.29 1.13 -8.52
CA ILE A 182 -8.69 1.38 -7.13
C ILE A 182 -10.17 1.05 -6.99
N ILE A 183 -10.49 0.18 -6.03
CA ILE A 183 -11.85 -0.16 -5.65
C ILE A 183 -12.03 0.24 -4.17
N GLY A 184 -12.73 1.35 -3.98
CA GLY A 184 -13.15 1.87 -2.69
C GLY A 184 -14.63 1.57 -2.40
N ALA A 185 -15.01 1.55 -1.13
CA ALA A 185 -16.43 1.50 -0.74
C ALA A 185 -16.91 2.77 -0.04
N HIS A 186 -16.28 3.18 1.07
CA HIS A 186 -16.85 4.20 1.97
C HIS A 186 -16.01 5.46 2.17
N ALA A 187 -14.84 5.58 1.57
CA ALA A 187 -13.92 6.68 1.83
C ALA A 187 -13.28 7.22 0.55
N ASP A 188 -12.83 8.48 0.63
CA ASP A 188 -12.36 9.21 -0.54
C ASP A 188 -11.11 8.57 -1.15
N ILE A 189 -11.07 8.63 -2.48
CA ILE A 189 -9.91 8.25 -3.28
C ILE A 189 -9.27 9.55 -3.78
N SER A 190 -8.00 9.77 -3.48
CA SER A 190 -7.25 10.93 -3.93
C SER A 190 -5.97 10.49 -4.63
N VAL A 191 -5.80 10.90 -5.88
CA VAL A 191 -4.55 10.76 -6.63
C VAL A 191 -3.97 12.15 -6.83
N GLY A 192 -2.76 12.41 -6.35
CA GLY A 192 -2.11 13.72 -6.45
C GLY A 192 -1.75 14.05 -7.89
N GLN A 193 -0.85 13.26 -8.47
CA GLN A 193 -0.41 13.35 -9.86
C GLN A 193 -0.60 12.01 -10.58
N LEU A 194 -1.22 12.06 -11.75
CA LEU A 194 -1.51 10.90 -12.60
C LEU A 194 -0.79 11.04 -13.95
N CYS A 195 0.05 10.04 -14.27
CA CYS A 195 0.71 9.84 -15.56
C CYS A 195 0.49 8.38 -15.99
N GLY A 196 -0.48 8.13 -16.87
CA GLY A 196 -0.89 6.80 -17.31
C GLY A 196 -2.36 6.51 -17.08
N ASP A 197 -2.69 5.27 -16.77
CA ASP A 197 -4.06 4.78 -16.72
C ASP A 197 -4.57 4.62 -15.27
N LEU A 198 -5.78 5.12 -15.01
CA LEU A 198 -6.44 5.03 -13.72
C LEU A 198 -7.87 4.54 -13.89
N VAL A 199 -8.21 3.47 -13.19
CA VAL A 199 -9.61 3.03 -13.01
C VAL A 199 -9.93 3.17 -11.53
N ALA A 200 -10.76 4.14 -11.16
CA ALA A 200 -11.15 4.36 -9.77
C ALA A 200 -12.66 4.21 -9.62
N LYS A 201 -13.08 3.31 -8.72
CA LYS A 201 -14.47 3.02 -8.42
C LYS A 201 -14.73 3.24 -6.93
N SER A 202 -15.78 3.97 -6.60
CA SER A 202 -16.24 4.18 -5.21
C SER A 202 -17.75 3.98 -5.10
N ALA A 203 -18.23 3.49 -3.95
CA ALA A 203 -19.67 3.38 -3.70
C ALA A 203 -20.24 4.66 -3.06
N HIS A 204 -19.55 5.21 -2.05
CA HIS A 204 -20.13 6.26 -1.20
C HIS A 204 -19.23 7.49 -0.96
N ALA A 205 -18.14 7.62 -1.70
CA ALA A 205 -17.18 8.71 -1.50
C ALA A 205 -16.73 9.36 -2.81
N GLY A 206 -16.10 10.52 -2.68
CA GLY A 206 -15.58 11.28 -3.82
C GLY A 206 -14.29 10.67 -4.38
N ILE A 207 -13.98 11.05 -5.61
CA ILE A 207 -12.71 10.74 -6.25
C ILE A 207 -12.09 12.04 -6.73
N ARG A 208 -10.87 12.31 -6.29
CA ARG A 208 -10.08 13.48 -6.68
C ARG A 208 -8.83 13.04 -7.41
N VAL A 209 -8.59 13.63 -8.58
CA VAL A 209 -7.31 13.61 -9.29
C VAL A 209 -6.78 15.04 -9.31
N GLY A 210 -5.70 15.32 -8.58
CA GLY A 210 -5.14 16.66 -8.44
C GLY A 210 -4.58 17.22 -9.73
N ARG A 211 -3.75 16.43 -10.42
CA ARG A 211 -3.13 16.77 -11.71
C ARG A 211 -3.09 15.53 -12.60
N PHE A 212 -3.71 15.61 -13.78
CA PHE A 212 -3.72 14.53 -14.77
C PHE A 212 -2.91 14.94 -16.01
N ASP A 213 -1.72 14.36 -16.15
CA ASP A 213 -0.74 14.78 -17.14
C ASP A 213 -0.96 14.13 -18.51
N ASN A 214 -1.17 12.82 -18.54
CA ASN A 214 -1.44 12.04 -19.76
C ASN A 214 -2.04 10.67 -19.42
N GLY A 215 -2.74 10.07 -20.38
CA GLY A 215 -3.28 8.70 -20.31
C GLY A 215 -4.81 8.66 -20.22
N ARG A 216 -5.37 7.59 -19.64
CA ARG A 216 -6.82 7.40 -19.47
C ARG A 216 -7.26 7.29 -18.01
N ALA A 217 -8.24 8.10 -17.62
CA ALA A 217 -8.88 7.99 -16.32
C ALA A 217 -10.36 7.61 -16.48
N SER A 218 -10.75 6.46 -15.93
CA SER A 218 -12.14 6.03 -15.77
C SER A 218 -12.53 6.13 -14.29
N LEU A 219 -13.30 7.16 -13.94
CA LEU A 219 -13.71 7.47 -12.58
C LEU A 219 -15.20 7.22 -12.43
N THR A 220 -15.60 6.38 -11.48
CA THR A 220 -17.01 6.08 -11.23
C THR A 220 -17.31 6.11 -9.74
N THR A 221 -18.32 6.88 -9.36
CA THR A 221 -18.86 6.84 -7.99
C THR A 221 -20.38 6.74 -7.99
N SER A 222 -20.98 6.07 -7.02
CA SER A 222 -22.46 6.11 -6.90
C SER A 222 -22.92 7.33 -6.11
N PHE A 223 -22.21 7.68 -5.05
CA PHE A 223 -22.46 8.86 -4.24
C PHE A 223 -21.14 9.55 -3.94
N GLY A 224 -20.99 10.79 -4.39
CA GLY A 224 -19.77 11.58 -4.19
C GLY A 224 -19.48 12.49 -5.36
N ALA A 225 -18.70 13.53 -5.09
CA ALA A 225 -18.20 14.43 -6.12
C ALA A 225 -16.97 13.83 -6.80
N LEU A 226 -16.82 14.15 -8.09
CA LEU A 226 -15.62 13.83 -8.86
C LEU A 226 -14.90 15.13 -9.21
N GLU A 227 -13.60 15.19 -8.94
CA GLU A 227 -12.78 16.35 -9.24
C GLU A 227 -11.53 15.92 -10.02
N VAL A 228 -11.28 16.56 -11.16
CA VAL A 228 -10.09 16.29 -11.99
C VAL A 228 -9.41 17.60 -12.36
N GLY A 229 -8.15 17.75 -11.97
CA GLY A 229 -7.28 18.83 -12.40
C GLY A 229 -6.50 18.45 -13.66
N VAL A 230 -6.58 19.27 -14.70
CA VAL A 230 -5.80 19.11 -15.94
C VAL A 230 -4.85 20.30 -16.08
N PRO A 231 -3.52 20.11 -16.10
CA PRO A 231 -2.56 21.20 -16.21
C PRO A 231 -2.62 21.89 -17.58
N ASP A 232 -2.11 23.12 -17.66
CA ASP A 232 -1.95 23.81 -18.94
C ASP A 232 -0.97 23.05 -19.86
N GLY A 233 -1.24 23.07 -21.16
CA GLY A 233 -0.49 22.30 -22.16
C GLY A 233 -0.84 20.80 -22.24
N THR A 234 -1.93 20.38 -21.59
CA THR A 234 -2.52 19.05 -21.76
C THR A 234 -3.91 19.19 -22.39
N ALA A 235 -4.11 18.53 -23.53
CA ALA A 235 -5.40 18.42 -24.19
C ALA A 235 -6.30 17.42 -23.44
N ALA A 236 -7.54 17.82 -23.14
CA ALA A 236 -8.47 17.01 -22.36
C ALA A 236 -9.67 16.55 -23.21
N TYR A 237 -9.87 15.24 -23.30
CA TYR A 237 -11.09 14.64 -23.83
C TYR A 237 -12.01 14.28 -22.67
N LEU A 238 -13.21 14.85 -22.64
CA LEU A 238 -14.13 14.74 -21.52
C LEU A 238 -15.39 13.96 -21.91
N ASP A 239 -15.66 12.88 -21.19
CA ASP A 239 -16.95 12.18 -21.15
C ASP A 239 -17.46 12.21 -19.71
N LEU A 240 -18.36 13.15 -19.42
CA LEU A 240 -18.85 13.44 -18.07
C LEU A 240 -20.35 13.14 -17.98
N ALA A 241 -20.75 12.27 -17.06
CA ALA A 241 -22.15 11.89 -16.86
C ALA A 241 -22.55 11.98 -15.39
N THR A 242 -23.63 12.70 -15.08
CA THR A 242 -24.23 12.71 -13.74
C THR A 242 -25.74 12.53 -13.85
N GLU A 243 -26.33 11.64 -13.03
CA GLU A 243 -27.80 11.46 -12.96
C GLU A 243 -28.45 12.56 -12.11
N HIS A 244 -27.84 12.87 -10.96
CA HIS A 244 -28.29 13.87 -10.01
C HIS A 244 -27.12 14.74 -9.53
N GLY A 245 -26.89 15.84 -10.24
CA GLY A 245 -25.85 16.82 -9.94
C GLY A 245 -25.55 17.69 -11.15
N SER A 246 -24.38 18.32 -11.16
CA SER A 246 -23.90 19.14 -12.27
C SER A 246 -22.51 18.71 -12.73
N ALA A 247 -22.30 18.68 -14.05
CA ALA A 247 -20.97 18.54 -14.64
C ALA A 247 -20.49 19.92 -15.09
N ARG A 248 -19.38 20.38 -14.51
CA ARG A 248 -18.75 21.67 -14.83
C ARG A 248 -17.37 21.47 -15.42
N ASN A 249 -17.20 21.93 -16.65
CA ASN A 249 -15.89 22.08 -17.27
C ASN A 249 -15.43 23.53 -17.09
N LEU A 250 -14.37 23.72 -16.32
CA LEU A 250 -13.72 25.02 -16.09
C LEU A 250 -12.41 25.17 -16.90
N LEU A 251 -12.15 24.26 -17.85
CA LEU A 251 -11.03 24.36 -18.77
C LEU A 251 -11.34 25.40 -19.86
N THR A 252 -10.33 26.17 -20.24
CA THR A 252 -10.42 27.03 -21.43
C THR A 252 -10.47 26.15 -22.68
N PRO A 253 -11.47 26.29 -23.56
CA PRO A 253 -11.50 25.57 -24.82
C PRO A 253 -10.29 25.94 -25.70
N THR A 254 -9.60 24.93 -26.22
CA THR A 254 -8.48 25.06 -27.18
C THR A 254 -8.85 24.33 -28.47
N GLU A 255 -8.35 24.80 -29.62
CA GLU A 255 -8.51 24.14 -30.92
C GLU A 255 -7.67 22.85 -31.01
N GLY A 256 -8.14 21.79 -30.35
CA GLY A 256 -7.57 20.44 -30.47
C GLY A 256 -6.12 20.31 -29.98
N PRO A 257 -5.59 19.07 -29.89
CA PRO A 257 -4.18 18.88 -29.60
C PRO A 257 -3.34 19.40 -30.77
N VAL A 258 -2.31 20.19 -30.47
CA VAL A 258 -1.20 20.37 -31.41
C VAL A 258 -0.44 19.04 -31.47
N ASP A 259 0.10 18.66 -32.63
CA ASP A 259 0.99 17.48 -32.72
C ASP A 259 2.08 17.61 -31.63
N ASP A 260 2.30 16.53 -30.87
CA ASP A 260 3.17 16.41 -29.67
C ASP A 260 2.61 16.91 -28.31
N GLU A 261 1.33 17.26 -28.19
CA GLU A 261 0.73 17.66 -26.90
C GLU A 261 0.27 16.46 -26.05
N ALA A 262 0.55 16.51 -24.74
CA ALA A 262 0.12 15.48 -23.81
C ALA A 262 -1.42 15.41 -23.78
N THR A 263 -1.98 14.20 -23.80
CA THR A 263 -3.43 13.99 -23.90
C THR A 263 -3.98 13.26 -22.68
N ALA A 264 -5.02 13.82 -22.06
CA ALA A 264 -5.75 13.26 -20.93
C ALA A 264 -7.18 12.89 -21.34
N HIS A 265 -7.49 11.61 -21.35
CA HIS A 265 -8.85 11.11 -21.60
C HIS A 265 -9.55 10.85 -20.27
N ILE A 266 -10.61 11.62 -19.99
CA ILE A 266 -11.34 11.57 -18.73
C ILE A 266 -12.75 11.06 -19.01
N GLN A 267 -13.05 9.88 -18.50
CA GLN A 267 -14.40 9.36 -18.38
C GLN A 267 -14.80 9.39 -16.91
N ALA A 268 -15.75 10.25 -16.56
CA ALA A 268 -16.18 10.45 -15.18
C ALA A 268 -17.71 10.30 -15.08
N SER A 269 -18.17 9.39 -14.21
CA SER A 269 -19.59 9.15 -13.99
C SER A 269 -19.97 9.11 -12.53
N THR A 270 -21.05 9.80 -12.17
CA THR A 270 -21.64 9.74 -10.82
C THR A 270 -23.16 9.63 -10.87
N ARG A 271 -23.79 8.92 -9.93
CA ARG A 271 -25.26 8.96 -9.82
C ARG A 271 -25.71 10.16 -9.01
N TYR A 272 -25.05 10.41 -7.88
CA TYR A 272 -25.36 11.52 -6.99
C TYR A 272 -24.08 12.29 -6.66
N GLY A 273 -23.94 13.47 -7.26
CA GLY A 273 -22.79 14.34 -7.03
C GLY A 273 -22.45 15.23 -8.22
N ASP A 274 -21.62 16.21 -7.94
CA ASP A 274 -21.06 17.10 -8.97
C ASP A 274 -19.78 16.51 -9.57
N ILE A 275 -19.56 16.81 -10.85
CA ILE A 275 -18.30 16.53 -11.54
C ILE A 275 -17.68 17.87 -11.89
N VAL A 276 -16.45 18.11 -11.46
CA VAL A 276 -15.71 19.33 -11.75
C VAL A 276 -14.39 18.99 -12.42
N VAL A 277 -14.19 19.51 -13.62
CA VAL A 277 -12.89 19.50 -14.31
C VAL A 277 -12.34 20.92 -14.29
N ARG A 278 -11.12 21.10 -13.79
CA ARG A 278 -10.51 22.43 -13.60
C ARG A 278 -9.03 22.44 -13.93
N ARG A 279 -8.43 23.63 -13.96
CA ARG A 279 -6.98 23.77 -13.86
C ARG A 279 -6.55 23.58 -12.38
N PRO A 280 -5.46 22.85 -12.12
CA PRO A 280 -4.94 22.60 -10.76
C PRO A 280 -4.59 23.89 -10.03
#